data_AF-B8FQC9-F1
#
_entry.id   AF-B8FQC9-F1
#
_cell.length_a   1.000
_cell.length_b   1.000
_cell.length_c   1.000
_cell.angle_alpha   90.00
_cell.angle_beta   90.00
_cell.angle_gamma   90.00
#
_symmetry.space_group_name_H-M   'P 1'
#
loop_
_entity.id
_entity.type
_entity.pdbx_description
1 polymer ?
#
loop_
_entity_poly.entity_id
_entity_poly.type
_entity_poly.pdbx_seq_one_letter_code
_entity_poly.pdbx_strand_id
1 'polypeptide(L)'
;MAQTNINIRMDENLKQDFDRLCGELGLTMTTAFTIFAKTMVRQNGIPFPVSLDMPNEETLAAINEIQRMKQKPNKKLYSNFSELLREVETDV
;
A
#
# COMPACT_ATOMS: atom_id res chain seq x y z
N MET A 1 26.79 23.69 6.93
CA MET A 1 26.49 22.26 7.14
C MET A 1 27.29 21.48 6.12
N ALA A 2 27.96 20.39 6.52
CA ALA A 2 28.72 19.57 5.58
C ALA A 2 27.75 18.93 4.56
N GLN A 3 27.99 19.14 3.27
CA GLN A 3 27.29 18.42 2.21
C GLN A 3 28.08 17.15 1.88
N THR A 4 27.40 16.02 1.90
CA THR A 4 27.95 14.73 1.49
C THR A 4 27.24 14.29 0.22
N ASN A 5 28.01 13.92 -0.80
CA ASN A 5 27.47 13.43 -2.06
C ASN A 5 27.07 11.95 -1.90
N ILE A 6 25.88 11.60 -2.39
CA ILE A 6 25.39 10.23 -2.43
C ILE A 6 25.29 9.83 -3.90
N ASN A 7 25.91 8.71 -4.27
CA ASN A 7 25.78 8.13 -5.61
C ASN A 7 24.88 6.89 -5.53
N ILE A 8 23.76 6.90 -6.26
CA ILE A 8 22.77 5.84 -6.27
C ILE A 8 22.71 5.26 -7.68
N ARG A 9 22.89 3.94 -7.79
CA ARG A 9 22.66 3.21 -9.05
C ARG A 9 21.18 2.82 -9.14
N MET A 10 20.54 3.14 -10.25
CA MET A 10 19.15 2.76 -10.54
C MET A 10 19.00 2.43 -12.01
N ASP A 11 17.95 1.66 -12.34
CA ASP A 11 17.58 1.38 -13.72
C ASP A 11 17.21 2.68 -14.47
N GLU A 12 17.52 2.75 -15.76
CA GLU A 12 17.27 3.94 -16.56
C GLU A 12 15.77 4.26 -16.69
N ASN A 13 14.92 3.25 -16.88
CA ASN A 13 13.48 3.47 -16.99
C ASN A 13 12.92 3.94 -15.65
N LEU A 14 13.35 3.32 -14.54
CA LEU A 14 12.96 3.74 -13.20
C LEU A 14 13.37 5.19 -12.91
N LYS A 15 14.56 5.61 -13.37
CA LYS A 15 15.00 7.01 -13.24
C LYS A 15 14.06 7.96 -14.00
N GLN A 16 13.72 7.63 -15.25
CA GLN A 16 12.85 8.48 -16.06
C GLN A 16 11.45 8.62 -15.46
N ASP A 17 10.86 7.52 -15.00
CA ASP A 17 9.55 7.54 -14.35
C ASP A 17 9.56 8.34 -13.05
N PHE A 18 10.60 8.16 -12.23
CA PHE A 18 10.73 8.89 -10.99
C PHE A 18 10.97 10.39 -11.21
N ASP A 19 11.75 10.77 -12.22
CA ASP A 19 12.00 12.17 -12.57
C ASP A 19 10.71 12.86 -13.05
N ARG A 20 9.92 12.17 -13.89
CA ARG A 20 8.60 12.65 -14.33
C ARG A 20 7.65 12.85 -13.15
N LEU A 21 7.55 11.85 -12.26
CA LEU A 21 6.72 11.94 -11.05
C LEU A 21 7.17 13.12 -10.16
N CYS A 22 8.47 13.27 -9.93
CA CYS A 22 9.00 14.39 -9.15
C CYS A 22 8.62 15.73 -9.80
N GLY A 23 8.73 15.85 -11.13
CA GLY A 23 8.33 17.05 -11.88
C GLY A 23 6.85 17.38 -11.74
N GLU A 24 5.97 16.39 -11.84
CA GLU A 24 4.51 16.54 -11.63
C GLU A 24 4.18 17.02 -10.20
N LEU A 25 4.98 16.59 -9.21
CA LEU A 25 4.85 17.01 -7.81
C LEU A 25 5.53 18.34 -7.50
N GLY A 26 6.21 18.97 -8.47
CA GLY A 26 6.99 20.21 -8.27
C GLY A 26 8.27 20.01 -7.43
N LEU A 27 8.82 18.80 -7.43
CA LEU A 27 10.00 18.39 -6.67
C LEU A 27 11.16 18.02 -7.61
N THR A 28 12.37 18.10 -7.09
CA THR A 28 13.54 17.48 -7.73
C THR A 28 13.77 16.08 -7.13
N MET A 29 14.43 15.19 -7.88
CA MET A 29 14.82 13.87 -7.35
C MET A 29 15.59 13.99 -6.02
N THR A 30 16.52 14.96 -5.93
CA THR A 30 17.30 15.20 -4.70
C THR A 30 16.42 15.58 -3.51
N THR A 31 15.42 16.43 -3.74
CA THR A 31 14.46 16.82 -2.69
C THR A 31 13.63 15.61 -2.25
N ALA A 32 13.16 14.79 -3.19
CA ALA A 32 12.40 13.58 -2.89
C ALA A 32 13.22 12.57 -2.05
N PHE A 33 14.48 12.32 -2.42
CA PHE A 33 15.39 11.48 -1.63
C PHE A 33 15.67 12.06 -0.24
N THR A 34 15.80 13.38 -0.13
CA THR A 34 16.01 14.05 1.16
C THR A 34 14.80 13.89 2.08
N ILE A 35 13.59 14.01 1.54
CA ILE A 35 12.34 13.78 2.26
C ILE A 35 12.27 12.32 2.73
N PHE A 36 12.58 11.37 1.84
CA PHE A 36 12.61 9.94 2.15
C PHE A 36 13.57 9.64 3.32
N ALA A 37 14.82 10.11 3.23
CA ALA A 37 15.82 9.92 4.27
C ALA A 37 15.41 10.55 5.62
N LYS A 38 14.87 11.77 5.61
CA LYS A 38 14.36 12.42 6.82
C LYS A 38 13.20 11.64 7.45
N THR A 39 12.34 11.08 6.62
CA THR A 39 11.19 10.30 7.09
C THR A 39 11.65 8.97 7.71
N MET A 40 12.64 8.31 7.10
CA MET A 40 13.25 7.11 7.67
C MET A 40 13.85 7.36 9.05
N VAL A 41 14.61 8.45 9.19
CA VAL A 41 15.21 8.84 10.48
C VAL A 41 14.12 9.15 11.51
N ARG A 42 13.04 9.84 11.10
CA ARG A 42 11.93 10.18 12.01
C ARG A 42 11.17 8.95 12.50
N GLN A 43 10.98 7.95 11.64
CA GLN A 43 10.21 6.74 11.97
C GLN A 43 11.08 5.59 12.49
N ASN A 44 12.40 5.75 12.47
CA ASN A 44 13.37 4.71 12.81
C ASN A 44 13.13 3.40 12.00
N GLY A 45 12.79 3.56 10.72
CA GLY A 45 12.35 2.46 9.83
C GLY A 45 12.06 2.93 8.42
N ILE A 46 11.69 2.03 7.51
CA ILE A 46 11.29 2.39 6.14
C ILE A 46 9.86 2.98 6.17
N PRO A 47 9.61 4.15 5.58
CA PRO A 47 8.34 4.89 5.67
C PRO A 47 7.23 4.31 4.79
N PHE A 48 7.36 3.04 4.40
CA PHE A 48 6.36 2.26 3.69
C PHE A 48 6.55 0.79 4.06
N PRO A 49 5.48 -0.02 4.03
CA PRO A 49 5.57 -1.44 4.27
C PRO A 49 6.45 -2.09 3.18
N VAL A 50 7.53 -2.76 3.60
CA VAL A 50 8.34 -3.58 2.71
C VAL A 50 7.77 -4.99 2.73
N SER A 51 6.68 -5.17 2.00
CA SER A 51 6.08 -6.47 1.76
C SER A 51 6.09 -6.75 0.26
N LEU A 52 6.24 -8.03 -0.10
CA LEU A 52 5.76 -8.47 -1.41
C LEU A 52 4.25 -8.17 -1.46
N ASP A 53 3.71 -7.91 -2.64
CA ASP A 53 2.29 -7.63 -2.90
C ASP A 53 1.42 -8.89 -2.70
N MET A 54 1.72 -9.66 -1.65
CA MET A 54 0.91 -10.75 -1.15
C MET A 54 0.01 -10.18 -0.05
N PRO A 55 -1.31 -10.31 -0.19
CA PRO A 55 -2.19 -10.11 0.95
C PRO A 55 -1.72 -11.02 2.09
N ASN A 56 -1.82 -10.56 3.34
CA ASN A 56 -1.51 -11.42 4.49
C ASN A 56 -2.40 -12.67 4.48
N GLU A 57 -2.02 -13.73 5.22
CA GLU A 57 -2.74 -15.01 5.21
C GLU A 57 -4.23 -14.86 5.53
N GLU A 58 -4.58 -13.93 6.42
CA GLU A 58 -5.96 -13.59 6.78
C GLU A 58 -6.75 -13.01 5.59
N THR A 59 -6.16 -12.05 4.87
CA THR A 59 -6.79 -11.46 3.67
C THR A 59 -6.89 -12.49 2.55
N LEU A 60 -5.87 -13.33 2.37
CA LEU A 60 -5.92 -14.47 1.42
C LEU A 60 -7.03 -15.46 1.79
N ALA A 61 -7.19 -15.78 3.07
CA ALA A 61 -8.25 -16.67 3.56
C ALA A 61 -9.64 -16.07 3.30
N ALA A 62 -9.84 -14.78 3.61
CA ALA A 62 -11.08 -14.07 3.34
C ALA A 62 -11.42 -14.02 1.84
N ILE A 63 -10.43 -13.76 0.97
CA ILE A 63 -10.61 -13.76 -0.48
C ILE A 63 -11.03 -15.17 -0.97
N ASN A 64 -10.36 -16.22 -0.48
CA ASN A 64 -10.68 -17.60 -0.83
C ASN A 64 -12.07 -18.02 -0.33
N GLU A 65 -12.46 -17.59 0.87
CA GLU A 65 -13.78 -17.82 1.43
C GLU A 65 -14.87 -17.18 0.56
N ILE A 66 -14.72 -15.91 0.21
CA ILE A 66 -15.66 -15.20 -0.67
C ILE A 66 -15.72 -15.86 -2.06
N GLN A 67 -14.61 -16.29 -2.62
CA GLN A 67 -14.59 -17.01 -3.90
C GLN A 67 -15.36 -18.34 -3.83
N ARG A 68 -15.21 -19.10 -2.73
CA ARG A 68 -15.98 -20.34 -2.50
C ARG A 68 -17.47 -20.06 -2.29
N MET A 69 -17.81 -19.00 -1.57
CA MET A 69 -19.21 -18.59 -1.36
C MET A 69 -19.90 -18.15 -2.66
N LYS A 70 -19.18 -17.45 -3.55
CA LYS A 70 -19.71 -17.05 -4.87
C LYS A 70 -20.07 -18.22 -5.78
N GLN A 71 -19.42 -19.38 -5.61
CA GLN A 71 -19.70 -20.60 -6.37
C GLN A 71 -20.89 -21.41 -5.82
N LYS A 72 -21.36 -21.11 -4.60
CA LYS A 72 -22.53 -21.76 -4.02
C LYS A 72 -23.82 -21.08 -4.50
N PRO A 73 -24.87 -21.84 -4.89
CA PRO A 73 -26.15 -21.27 -5.32
C PRO A 73 -26.89 -20.58 -4.17
N ASN A 74 -26.69 -21.03 -2.93
CA ASN A 74 -27.27 -20.42 -1.73
C ASN A 74 -26.27 -19.49 -1.05
N LYS A 75 -26.05 -18.31 -1.66
CA LYS A 75 -25.22 -17.24 -1.11
C LYS A 75 -26.07 -16.34 -0.23
N LYS A 76 -25.57 -16.01 0.96
CA LYS A 76 -26.23 -15.08 1.86
C LYS A 76 -26.18 -13.69 1.24
N LEU A 77 -27.35 -13.16 0.90
CA LEU A 77 -27.52 -11.84 0.31
C LEU A 77 -28.37 -11.02 1.28
N TYR A 78 -27.92 -9.81 1.55
CA TYR A 78 -28.69 -8.87 2.34
C TYR A 78 -29.48 -8.00 1.39
N SER A 79 -30.77 -7.84 1.70
CA SER A 79 -31.68 -7.06 0.85
C SER A 79 -31.56 -5.57 1.13
N ASN A 80 -31.04 -5.20 2.31
CA ASN A 80 -30.84 -3.82 2.74
C ASN A 80 -29.69 -3.70 3.76
N PHE A 81 -29.19 -2.48 3.93
CA PHE A 81 -28.09 -2.18 4.85
C PHE A 81 -28.42 -2.49 6.32
N SER A 82 -29.67 -2.31 6.74
CA SER A 82 -30.12 -2.56 8.11
C SER A 82 -30.06 -4.04 8.49
N GLU A 83 -30.30 -4.93 7.53
CA GLU A 83 -30.19 -6.38 7.72
C GLU A 83 -28.73 -6.81 7.94
N LEU A 84 -27.81 -6.25 7.14
CA LEU A 84 -26.37 -6.48 7.28
C LEU A 84 -25.85 -5.99 8.64
N LEU A 85 -26.24 -4.78 9.06
CA LEU A 85 -25.74 -4.18 10.29
C LEU A 85 -26.15 -4.98 11.53
N ARG A 86 -27.39 -5.49 11.58
CA ARG A 86 -27.87 -6.33 12.70
C ARG A 86 -27.04 -7.59 12.88
N GLU A 87 -26.61 -8.21 11.80
CA GLU A 87 -25.77 -9.40 11.88
C GLU A 87 -24.37 -9.09 12.39
N VAL A 88 -23.74 -8.03 11.85
CA VAL A 88 -22.41 -7.59 12.30
C VAL A 88 -22.42 -7.20 13.77
N GLU A 89 -23.49 -6.57 14.27
CA GLU A 89 -23.64 -6.23 15.69
C GLU A 89 -23.87 -7.44 16.59
N THR A 90 -24.33 -8.57 16.06
CA THR A 90 -24.60 -9.80 16.82
C THR A 90 -23.36 -10.70 16.91
N ASP A 91 -22.38 -10.53 16.02
CA ASP A 91 -21.12 -11.30 15.95
C ASP A 91 -19.95 -10.66 16.73
N VAL A 92 -20.18 -9.56 17.48
CA VAL A 92 -19.19 -8.89 18.37
C VAL A 92 -19.39 -9.28 19.83
#